data_AF-A0A2N3RL94-F1
#
_entry.id   AF-A0A2N3RL94-F1
#
_cell.length_a   1.000
_cell.length_b   1.000
_cell.length_c   1.000
_cell.angle_alpha   90.00
_cell.angle_beta   90.00
_cell.angle_gamma   90.00
#
_symmetry.space_group_name_H-M   'P 1'
#
loop_
_entity.id
_entity.type
_entity.pdbx_description
1 polymer ?
#
loop_
_entity_poly.entity_id
_entity_poly.type
_entity_poly.pdbx_seq_one_letter_code
_entity_poly.pdbx_strand_id
1 'polypeptide(L)'
;MDDHGKRYTVTIYVASAGTPLLISGGNSMAGHMYYTVSDGAEVNSYGFAPAKHGESSGPGKVFKDDVRNYKDPYYSRTMEIDQSQYEKLKEFGRSPAKHNFDMEYGGASNSCIDFTWGALNYAGLHRTTKQGVDKDFEGALKPVGNVDDIKSIHAPMPNSDLNKEHSNPKPPQLFWQKVIGDAQAPGDQRSTGDANATAANQQPRDPLHRQAEEAVRRLEQSLGREYDDNSARLAASSAYLAKENGLTRIDHVVLSESYKSVRQGENVFVVEGALNDPAHKMAHMKTNDAIAQPVEQSLAQLQSLGETQRQQQSQQQEQQRDQSITPPPRMV
;
A
#
# COMPACT_ATOMS: atom_id res chain seq x y z
N MET A 1 -15.40 13.11 -42.61
CA MET A 1 -15.45 14.44 -41.97
C MET A 1 -14.11 14.57 -41.31
N ASP A 2 -13.23 15.30 -41.98
CA ASP A 2 -11.80 15.23 -41.72
C ASP A 2 -11.48 16.06 -40.46
N ASP A 3 -10.76 15.43 -39.53
CA ASP A 3 -10.52 15.88 -38.16
C ASP A 3 -9.43 16.98 -38.04
N HIS A 4 -9.16 17.68 -39.14
CA HIS A 4 -7.97 18.50 -39.38
C HIS A 4 -7.85 19.79 -38.54
N GLY A 5 -8.64 19.95 -37.49
CA GLY A 5 -8.58 21.10 -36.57
C GLY A 5 -8.77 20.76 -35.10
N LYS A 6 -8.99 19.49 -34.73
CA LYS A 6 -9.09 19.11 -33.32
C LYS A 6 -7.70 19.01 -32.70
N ARG A 7 -7.60 19.51 -31.47
CA ARG A 7 -6.39 19.42 -30.64
C ARG A 7 -6.72 18.52 -29.46
N TYR A 8 -5.91 17.48 -29.27
CA TYR A 8 -6.16 16.49 -28.24
C TYR A 8 -5.21 16.68 -27.09
N THR A 9 -5.70 16.41 -25.87
CA THR A 9 -4.87 16.50 -24.67
C THR A 9 -5.04 15.29 -23.79
N VAL A 10 -3.98 14.90 -23.11
CA VAL A 10 -4.05 14.09 -21.88
C VAL A 10 -3.72 14.99 -20.69
N THR A 11 -4.46 14.88 -19.60
CA THR A 11 -4.10 15.45 -18.31
C THR A 11 -3.95 14.33 -17.30
N ILE A 12 -2.77 14.20 -16.72
CA ILE A 12 -2.47 13.24 -15.65
C ILE A 12 -2.65 13.96 -14.32
N TYR A 13 -3.36 13.35 -13.37
CA TYR A 13 -3.63 13.88 -12.05
C TYR A 13 -3.01 12.99 -10.98
N VAL A 14 -2.46 13.63 -9.96
CA VAL A 14 -1.93 12.98 -8.76
C VAL A 14 -2.59 13.62 -7.55
N ALA A 15 -3.48 12.88 -6.90
CA ALA A 15 -4.02 13.22 -5.60
C ALA A 15 -3.11 12.65 -4.50
N SER A 16 -2.80 13.45 -3.48
CA SER A 16 -2.06 12.99 -2.32
C SER A 16 -2.99 12.32 -1.31
N ALA A 17 -2.43 11.54 -0.39
CA ALA A 17 -3.15 11.13 0.82
C ALA A 17 -3.75 12.37 1.52
N GLY A 18 -4.99 12.25 1.98
CA GLY A 18 -5.77 13.33 2.55
C GLY A 18 -6.55 14.18 1.55
N THR A 19 -6.44 13.95 0.23
CA THR A 19 -7.20 14.72 -0.77
C THR A 19 -8.72 14.51 -0.58
N PRO A 20 -9.53 15.58 -0.41
CA PRO A 20 -10.96 15.46 -0.21
C PRO A 20 -11.70 14.85 -1.41
N LEU A 21 -12.72 14.04 -1.14
CA LEU A 21 -13.59 13.43 -2.12
C LEU A 21 -14.98 14.08 -2.08
N LEU A 22 -15.43 14.64 -3.21
CA LEU A 22 -16.65 15.42 -3.34
C LEU A 22 -17.90 14.57 -3.50
N ILE A 23 -17.80 13.43 -4.17
CA ILE A 23 -18.94 12.56 -4.49
C ILE A 23 -19.09 11.47 -3.45
N SER A 24 -18.00 10.76 -3.13
CA SER A 24 -18.03 9.68 -2.13
C SER A 24 -17.95 10.18 -0.69
N GLY A 25 -17.55 11.44 -0.48
CA GLY A 25 -17.29 12.00 0.84
C GLY A 25 -15.97 11.49 1.44
N GLY A 26 -15.51 12.17 2.50
CA GLY A 26 -14.25 11.83 3.18
C GLY A 26 -13.00 12.25 2.41
N ASN A 27 -11.88 11.59 2.72
CA ASN A 27 -10.57 11.89 2.16
C ASN A 27 -9.92 10.61 1.62
N SER A 28 -9.16 10.73 0.54
CA SER A 28 -8.40 9.60 -0.01
C SER A 28 -7.31 9.16 0.98
N MET A 29 -7.33 7.90 1.40
CA MET A 29 -6.36 7.38 2.37
C MET A 29 -4.94 7.27 1.79
N ALA A 30 -4.81 6.74 0.57
CA ALA A 30 -3.51 6.50 -0.07
C ALA A 30 -3.11 7.59 -1.07
N GLY A 31 -4.03 8.48 -1.43
CA GLY A 31 -3.95 9.27 -2.66
C GLY A 31 -4.52 8.49 -3.85
N HIS A 32 -4.42 9.08 -5.04
CA HIS A 32 -4.91 8.47 -6.28
C HIS A 32 -4.16 9.00 -7.49
N MET A 33 -4.01 8.19 -8.52
CA MET A 33 -3.49 8.62 -9.81
C MET A 33 -4.48 8.24 -10.91
N TYR A 34 -4.81 9.19 -11.77
CA TYR A 34 -5.80 9.02 -12.82
C TYR A 34 -5.51 9.99 -13.96
N TYR A 35 -6.17 9.82 -15.09
CA TYR A 35 -6.00 10.72 -16.22
C TYR A 35 -7.32 11.10 -16.87
N THR A 36 -7.31 12.23 -17.57
CA THR A 36 -8.38 12.61 -18.49
C THR A 36 -7.83 12.76 -19.89
N VAL A 37 -8.66 12.50 -20.89
CA VAL A 37 -8.38 12.82 -22.29
C VAL A 37 -9.46 13.73 -22.85
N SER A 38 -9.07 14.68 -23.70
CA SER A 38 -9.98 15.64 -24.33
C SER A 38 -9.67 15.81 -25.80
N ASP A 39 -10.70 16.06 -26.60
CA ASP A 39 -10.62 16.46 -28.02
C ASP A 39 -10.96 17.96 -28.23
N GLY A 40 -10.96 18.74 -27.14
CA GLY A 40 -11.36 20.14 -27.11
C GLY A 40 -12.85 20.39 -26.91
N ALA A 41 -13.71 19.39 -27.09
CA ALA A 41 -15.16 19.48 -26.86
C ALA A 41 -15.60 18.61 -25.68
N GLU A 42 -15.10 17.38 -25.61
CA GLU A 42 -15.42 16.43 -24.55
C GLU A 42 -14.20 16.15 -23.66
N VAL A 43 -14.46 15.79 -22.39
CA VAL A 43 -13.45 15.34 -21.44
C VAL A 43 -13.87 13.99 -20.88
N ASN A 44 -13.04 12.97 -21.07
CA ASN A 44 -13.25 11.62 -20.55
C ASN A 44 -12.24 11.35 -19.44
N SER A 45 -12.72 11.01 -18.24
CA SER A 45 -11.88 10.64 -17.09
C SER A 45 -11.73 9.13 -16.99
N TYR A 46 -10.57 8.67 -16.58
CA TYR A 46 -10.26 7.27 -16.34
C TYR A 46 -9.32 7.14 -15.14
N GLY A 47 -9.74 6.41 -14.14
CA GLY A 47 -8.87 5.93 -13.07
C GLY A 47 -9.34 4.58 -12.57
N PHE A 48 -8.50 3.89 -11.82
CA PHE A 48 -8.73 2.51 -11.41
C PHE A 48 -8.62 2.38 -9.89
N ALA A 49 -9.65 1.81 -9.29
CA ALA A 49 -9.78 1.64 -7.85
C ALA A 49 -10.59 0.35 -7.57
N PRO A 50 -10.59 -0.17 -6.33
CA PRO A 50 -11.41 -1.32 -6.02
C PRO A 50 -12.90 -0.99 -6.25
N ALA A 51 -13.65 -1.97 -6.77
CA ALA A 51 -15.06 -1.80 -7.11
C ALA A 51 -15.91 -1.45 -5.89
N LYS A 52 -15.53 -1.95 -4.71
CA LYS A 52 -16.11 -1.59 -3.43
C LYS A 52 -15.23 -0.54 -2.75
N HIS A 53 -15.86 0.55 -2.34
CA HIS A 53 -15.16 1.68 -1.73
C HIS A 53 -14.48 1.27 -0.42
N GLY A 54 -13.23 1.68 -0.24
CA GLY A 54 -12.45 1.47 0.99
C GLY A 54 -11.69 0.14 1.08
N GLU A 55 -11.86 -0.78 0.12
CA GLU A 55 -11.04 -1.99 0.06
C GLU A 55 -9.62 -1.68 -0.41
N SER A 56 -8.62 -2.41 0.08
CA SER A 56 -7.22 -2.28 -0.35
C SER A 56 -6.85 -3.24 -1.47
N SER A 57 -7.71 -4.24 -1.74
CA SER A 57 -7.56 -5.25 -2.78
C SER A 57 -8.91 -5.88 -3.15
N GLY A 58 -9.00 -6.50 -4.32
CA GLY A 58 -10.19 -7.21 -4.80
C GLY A 58 -10.61 -6.76 -6.19
N PRO A 59 -11.82 -7.12 -6.68
CA PRO A 59 -12.25 -6.77 -8.02
C PRO A 59 -12.13 -5.27 -8.27
N GLY A 60 -11.34 -4.89 -9.26
CA GLY A 60 -11.10 -3.52 -9.63
C GLY A 60 -12.17 -2.99 -10.58
N LYS A 61 -12.29 -1.66 -10.62
CA LYS A 61 -13.22 -0.96 -11.51
C LYS A 61 -12.58 0.30 -12.06
N VAL A 62 -12.83 0.56 -13.33
CA VAL A 62 -12.51 1.86 -13.93
C VAL A 62 -13.61 2.86 -13.60
N PHE A 63 -13.22 3.97 -12.99
CA PHE A 63 -14.07 5.10 -12.65
C PHE A 63 -13.94 6.20 -13.71
N LYS A 64 -15.08 6.82 -14.05
CA LYS A 64 -15.18 7.86 -15.10
C LYS A 64 -15.46 9.26 -14.55
N ASP A 65 -15.40 9.37 -13.23
CA ASP A 65 -15.80 10.54 -12.47
C ASP A 65 -14.70 11.03 -11.53
N ASP A 66 -13.50 10.44 -11.56
CA ASP A 66 -12.37 10.85 -10.70
C ASP A 66 -12.08 12.34 -10.79
N VAL A 67 -12.07 12.94 -11.99
CA VAL A 67 -11.86 14.39 -12.16
C VAL A 67 -12.92 15.26 -11.46
N ARG A 68 -14.13 14.72 -11.24
CA ARG A 68 -15.22 15.40 -10.49
C ARG A 68 -15.24 15.03 -9.02
N ASN A 69 -14.66 13.88 -8.66
CA ASN A 69 -14.65 13.38 -7.28
C ASN A 69 -13.48 13.97 -6.48
N TYR A 70 -12.27 14.03 -7.04
CA TYR A 70 -11.09 14.50 -6.31
C TYR A 70 -11.01 16.03 -6.33
N LYS A 71 -11.13 16.66 -5.15
CA LYS A 71 -10.99 18.11 -5.01
C LYS A 71 -9.52 18.51 -4.95
N ASP A 72 -9.09 19.41 -5.83
CA ASP A 72 -7.75 20.02 -5.82
C ASP A 72 -6.61 18.99 -5.71
N PRO A 73 -6.45 18.09 -6.70
CA PRO A 73 -5.37 17.10 -6.67
C PRO A 73 -4.00 17.80 -6.54
N TYR A 74 -3.08 17.16 -5.82
CA TYR A 74 -1.76 17.73 -5.49
C TYR A 74 -0.99 18.20 -6.73
N TYR A 75 -1.07 17.44 -7.82
CA TYR A 75 -0.39 17.78 -9.06
C TYR A 75 -1.23 17.39 -10.27
N SER A 76 -1.12 18.17 -11.35
CA SER A 76 -1.57 17.78 -12.67
C SER A 76 -0.62 18.24 -13.78
N ARG A 77 -0.53 17.44 -14.84
CA ARG A 77 0.22 17.76 -16.06
C ARG A 77 -0.63 17.50 -17.28
N THR A 78 -0.88 18.56 -18.06
CA THR A 78 -1.55 18.50 -19.37
C THR A 78 -0.51 18.52 -20.47
N MET A 79 -0.66 17.63 -21.45
CA MET A 79 0.15 17.58 -22.66
C MET A 79 -0.76 17.52 -23.88
N GLU A 80 -0.44 18.30 -24.92
CA GLU A 80 -1.02 18.06 -26.24
C GLU A 80 -0.45 16.77 -26.85
N ILE A 81 -1.34 15.96 -27.39
CA ILE A 81 -1.06 14.64 -27.96
C ILE A 81 -1.67 14.54 -29.35
N ASP A 82 -1.18 13.59 -30.14
CA ASP A 82 -1.80 13.31 -31.44
C ASP A 82 -3.10 12.48 -31.29
N GLN A 83 -3.87 12.40 -32.38
CA GLN A 83 -5.12 11.66 -32.42
C GLN A 83 -4.95 10.16 -32.11
N SER A 84 -3.83 9.55 -32.53
CA SER A 84 -3.56 8.13 -32.27
C SER A 84 -3.35 7.89 -30.79
N GLN A 85 -2.58 8.74 -30.12
CA GLN A 85 -2.35 8.70 -28.67
C GLN A 85 -3.67 8.88 -27.91
N TYR A 86 -4.50 9.85 -28.33
CA TYR A 86 -5.82 10.09 -27.75
C TYR A 86 -6.73 8.86 -27.80
N GLU A 87 -6.85 8.22 -28.98
CA GLU A 87 -7.71 7.04 -29.12
C GLU A 87 -7.17 5.83 -28.36
N LYS A 88 -5.85 5.62 -28.32
CA LYS A 88 -5.23 4.55 -27.50
C LYS A 88 -5.51 4.72 -26.01
N LEU A 89 -5.40 5.95 -25.49
CA LEU A 89 -5.72 6.25 -24.09
C LEU A 89 -7.21 6.02 -23.78
N LYS A 90 -8.11 6.35 -24.70
CA LYS A 90 -9.54 6.06 -24.56
C LYS A 90 -9.84 4.56 -24.62
N GLU A 91 -9.19 3.84 -25.51
CA GLU A 91 -9.34 2.41 -25.69
C GLU A 91 -8.92 1.67 -24.42
N PHE A 92 -7.70 1.94 -23.93
CA PHE A 92 -7.20 1.39 -22.69
C PHE A 92 -8.12 1.74 -21.51
N GLY A 93 -8.51 3.02 -21.38
CA GLY A 93 -9.39 3.45 -20.30
C GLY A 93 -10.78 2.80 -20.33
N ARG A 94 -11.28 2.40 -21.50
CA ARG A 94 -12.59 1.71 -21.63
C ARG A 94 -12.49 0.20 -21.44
N SER A 95 -11.36 -0.41 -21.77
CA SER A 95 -11.21 -1.86 -21.84
C SER A 95 -9.78 -2.31 -21.52
N PRO A 96 -9.26 -1.99 -20.33
CA PRO A 96 -7.85 -2.23 -19.99
C PRO A 96 -7.50 -3.73 -20.02
N ALA A 97 -8.44 -4.61 -19.67
CA ALA A 97 -8.28 -6.07 -19.74
C ALA A 97 -7.94 -6.59 -21.15
N LYS A 98 -8.34 -5.90 -22.22
CA LYS A 98 -7.96 -6.26 -23.60
C LYS A 98 -6.48 -6.01 -23.90
N HIS A 99 -5.82 -5.22 -23.04
CA HIS A 99 -4.42 -4.84 -23.15
C HIS A 99 -3.59 -5.49 -22.03
N ASN A 100 -3.99 -6.68 -21.59
CA ASN A 100 -3.33 -7.48 -20.54
C ASN A 100 -3.22 -6.78 -19.18
N PHE A 101 -4.03 -5.74 -18.93
CA PHE A 101 -4.12 -5.16 -17.60
C PHE A 101 -4.98 -6.07 -16.71
N ASP A 102 -4.43 -6.43 -15.55
CA ASP A 102 -5.15 -7.23 -14.56
C ASP A 102 -6.28 -6.37 -13.95
N MET A 103 -7.49 -6.91 -13.89
CA MET A 103 -8.64 -6.20 -13.33
C MET A 103 -8.82 -6.45 -11.84
N GLU A 104 -7.95 -7.24 -11.21
CA GLU A 104 -7.88 -7.35 -9.74
C GLU A 104 -7.06 -6.19 -9.17
N TYR A 105 -7.72 -5.32 -8.42
CA TYR A 105 -7.06 -4.22 -7.73
C TYR A 105 -6.19 -4.75 -6.59
N GLY A 106 -4.98 -4.21 -6.48
CA GLY A 106 -4.06 -4.44 -5.37
C GLY A 106 -3.26 -3.18 -5.10
N GLY A 107 -3.48 -2.55 -3.94
CA GLY A 107 -2.92 -1.24 -3.62
C GLY A 107 -1.39 -1.14 -3.71
N ALA A 108 -0.65 -2.25 -3.62
CA ALA A 108 0.81 -2.29 -3.70
C ALA A 108 1.37 -2.95 -4.98
N SER A 109 0.54 -3.54 -5.85
CA SER A 109 1.03 -4.31 -7.02
C SER A 109 0.21 -4.18 -8.31
N ASN A 110 -1.02 -3.68 -8.24
CA ASN A 110 -1.89 -3.38 -9.38
C ASN A 110 -2.91 -2.31 -9.00
N SER A 111 -2.45 -1.07 -9.06
CA SER A 111 -3.07 0.09 -8.44
C SER A 111 -3.52 1.12 -9.47
N CYS A 112 -4.07 2.24 -8.98
CA CYS A 112 -4.35 3.42 -9.79
C CYS A 112 -3.14 3.94 -10.59
N ILE A 113 -1.93 3.71 -10.06
CA ILE A 113 -0.66 4.11 -10.66
C ILE A 113 -0.33 3.21 -11.85
N ASP A 114 -0.38 1.88 -11.66
CA ASP A 114 -0.12 0.89 -12.71
C ASP A 114 -1.11 1.03 -13.86
N PHE A 115 -2.38 1.30 -13.55
CA PHE A 115 -3.39 1.59 -14.56
C PHE A 115 -3.03 2.83 -15.38
N THR A 116 -2.60 3.90 -14.71
CA THR A 116 -2.27 5.16 -15.40
C THR A 116 -1.01 4.99 -16.25
N TRP A 117 0.07 4.40 -15.73
CA TRP A 117 1.27 4.12 -16.51
C TRP A 117 1.04 3.11 -17.63
N GLY A 118 0.23 2.08 -17.41
CA GLY A 118 -0.19 1.13 -18.45
C GLY A 118 -0.87 1.84 -19.62
N ALA A 119 -1.78 2.78 -19.35
CA ALA A 119 -2.41 3.60 -20.37
C ALA A 119 -1.41 4.49 -21.12
N LEU A 120 -0.54 5.19 -20.37
CA LEU A 120 0.48 6.08 -20.94
C LEU A 120 1.47 5.29 -21.83
N ASN A 121 2.00 4.17 -21.34
CA ASN A 121 2.91 3.30 -22.08
C ASN A 121 2.25 2.72 -23.34
N TYR A 122 0.99 2.28 -23.25
CA TYR A 122 0.23 1.82 -24.41
C TYR A 122 0.08 2.92 -25.49
N ALA A 123 -0.09 4.17 -25.05
CA ALA A 123 -0.14 5.34 -25.92
C ALA A 123 1.24 5.83 -26.39
N GLY A 124 2.35 5.22 -25.95
CA GLY A 124 3.71 5.64 -26.30
C GLY A 124 4.20 6.88 -25.55
N LEU A 125 3.57 7.22 -24.43
CA LEU A 125 3.96 8.29 -23.51
C LEU A 125 4.83 7.68 -22.40
N HIS A 126 6.14 7.82 -22.55
CA HIS A 126 7.11 7.17 -21.68
C HIS A 126 7.88 8.19 -20.85
N ARG A 127 8.30 7.78 -19.65
CA ARG A 127 9.20 8.59 -18.82
C ARG A 127 10.60 8.64 -19.42
N THR A 128 11.40 9.63 -19.02
CA THR A 128 12.80 9.75 -19.43
C THR A 128 13.70 9.72 -18.20
N THR A 129 14.69 8.83 -18.21
CA THR A 129 15.73 8.75 -17.16
C THR A 129 17.08 9.20 -17.71
N LYS A 130 18.11 9.24 -16.86
CA LYS A 130 19.50 9.48 -17.31
C LYS A 130 20.01 8.42 -18.29
N GLN A 131 19.38 7.24 -18.34
CA GLN A 131 19.74 6.13 -19.20
C GLN A 131 18.94 6.13 -20.52
N GLY A 132 18.01 7.08 -20.70
CA GLY A 132 17.18 7.21 -21.90
C GLY A 132 15.69 7.05 -21.60
N VAL A 133 14.92 6.74 -22.66
CA VAL A 133 13.48 6.49 -22.56
C VAL A 133 13.24 5.15 -21.87
N ASP A 134 12.46 5.17 -20.81
CA ASP A 134 12.08 3.97 -20.06
C ASP A 134 10.62 3.61 -20.37
N LYS A 135 10.45 2.47 -21.05
CA LYS A 135 9.16 1.98 -21.55
C LYS A 135 8.49 0.99 -20.62
N ASP A 136 9.23 0.48 -19.65
CA ASP A 136 8.81 -0.62 -18.78
C ASP A 136 8.47 -0.11 -17.38
N PHE A 137 8.49 1.22 -17.17
CA PHE A 137 8.11 1.80 -15.90
C PHE A 137 6.60 1.70 -15.65
N GLU A 138 6.25 0.97 -14.60
CA GLU A 138 4.86 0.77 -14.17
C GLU A 138 4.44 1.73 -13.04
N GLY A 139 5.39 2.49 -12.48
CA GLY A 139 5.15 3.54 -11.49
C GLY A 139 5.86 3.34 -10.15
N ALA A 140 5.89 4.40 -9.34
CA ALA A 140 6.32 4.32 -7.94
C ALA A 140 5.16 3.87 -7.04
N LEU A 141 5.46 3.27 -5.88
CA LEU A 141 4.47 2.76 -4.91
C LEU A 141 3.39 3.76 -4.46
N LYS A 142 3.64 5.07 -4.53
CA LYS A 142 2.70 6.12 -4.10
C LYS A 142 2.42 7.12 -5.22
N PRO A 143 1.19 7.65 -5.33
CA PRO A 143 0.84 8.62 -6.38
C PRO A 143 1.79 9.83 -6.41
N VAL A 144 2.06 10.43 -5.25
CA VAL A 144 2.97 11.60 -5.12
C VAL A 144 4.40 11.28 -5.56
N GLY A 145 4.86 10.04 -5.41
CA GLY A 145 6.19 9.61 -5.85
C GLY A 145 6.35 9.60 -7.37
N ASN A 146 5.26 9.63 -8.13
CA ASN A 146 5.29 9.60 -9.59
C ASN A 146 5.39 11.00 -10.22
N VAL A 147 5.37 12.09 -9.44
CA VAL A 147 5.34 13.46 -10.01
C VAL A 147 6.57 13.76 -10.86
N ASP A 148 7.77 13.41 -10.40
CA ASP A 148 9.00 13.68 -11.16
C ASP A 148 9.09 12.77 -12.40
N ASP A 149 8.60 11.54 -12.32
CA ASP A 149 8.48 10.63 -13.47
C ASP A 149 7.50 11.17 -14.51
N ILE A 150 6.34 11.67 -14.08
CA ILE A 150 5.35 12.30 -14.97
C ILE A 150 5.95 13.52 -15.66
N LYS A 151 6.70 14.37 -14.93
CA LYS A 151 7.40 15.54 -15.50
C LYS A 151 8.45 15.17 -16.54
N SER A 152 9.05 14.00 -16.42
CA SER A 152 10.09 13.53 -17.34
C SER A 152 9.55 13.05 -18.70
N ILE A 153 8.23 12.87 -18.84
CA ILE A 153 7.61 12.50 -20.11
C ILE A 153 7.85 13.63 -21.13
N HIS A 154 8.41 13.29 -22.29
CA HIS A 154 8.55 14.26 -23.37
C HIS A 154 7.17 14.58 -23.97
N ALA A 155 6.80 15.85 -24.01
CA ALA A 155 5.54 16.27 -24.61
C ALA A 155 5.57 15.97 -26.12
N PRO A 156 4.61 15.21 -26.69
CA PRO A 156 4.58 14.90 -28.12
C PRO A 156 4.56 16.15 -29.02
N MET A 157 3.96 17.23 -28.52
CA MET A 157 3.96 18.56 -29.14
C MET A 157 4.65 19.57 -28.20
N PRO A 158 5.99 19.67 -28.18
CA PRO A 158 6.73 20.42 -27.15
C PRO A 158 6.37 21.91 -27.05
N ASN A 159 6.10 22.55 -28.18
CA ASN A 159 5.82 23.98 -28.28
C ASN A 159 4.32 24.33 -28.17
N SER A 160 3.49 23.37 -27.76
CA SER A 160 2.06 23.58 -27.59
C SER A 160 1.76 24.52 -26.42
N ASP A 161 0.86 25.48 -26.65
CA ASP A 161 0.25 26.34 -25.63
C ASP A 161 -0.72 25.59 -24.69
N LEU A 162 -1.07 24.34 -25.03
CA LEU A 162 -1.91 23.48 -24.18
C LEU A 162 -1.08 22.74 -23.11
N ASN A 163 0.24 22.68 -23.26
CA ASN A 163 1.11 22.04 -22.27
C ASN A 163 1.12 22.87 -20.98
N LYS A 164 0.65 22.29 -19.88
CA LYS A 164 0.48 22.98 -18.59
C LYS A 164 0.82 22.07 -17.43
N GLU A 165 1.35 22.65 -16.37
CA GLU A 165 1.55 21.99 -15.09
C GLU A 165 0.92 22.82 -13.99
N HIS A 166 0.28 22.15 -13.04
CA HIS A 166 -0.33 22.80 -11.88
C HIS A 166 -0.04 21.99 -10.63
N SER A 167 0.25 22.68 -9.52
CA SER A 167 0.45 22.07 -8.21
C SER A 167 -0.41 22.78 -7.18
N ASN A 168 -1.11 22.00 -6.36
CA ASN A 168 -1.83 22.48 -5.18
C ASN A 168 -1.02 22.18 -3.91
N PRO A 169 -1.22 22.94 -2.82
CA PRO A 169 -0.65 22.56 -1.53
C PRO A 169 -1.17 21.19 -1.09
N LYS A 170 -0.32 20.39 -0.43
CA LYS A 170 -0.78 19.12 0.14
C LYS A 170 -1.86 19.41 1.21
N PRO A 171 -2.94 18.61 1.27
CA PRO A 171 -3.90 18.71 2.35
C PRO A 171 -3.17 18.56 3.70
N PRO A 172 -3.55 19.31 4.75
CA PRO A 172 -3.03 19.07 6.07
C PRO A 172 -3.35 17.62 6.46
N GLN A 173 -2.32 16.81 6.72
CA GLN A 173 -2.52 15.48 7.27
C GLN A 173 -2.94 15.66 8.72
N LEU A 174 -4.24 15.56 9.01
CA LEU A 174 -4.75 15.69 10.37
C LEU A 174 -4.17 14.56 11.24
N PHE A 175 -3.36 14.95 12.22
CA PHE A 175 -2.79 14.09 13.26
C PHE A 175 -3.90 13.58 14.20
N TRP A 176 -4.60 12.51 13.83
CA TRP A 176 -5.59 11.87 14.72
C TRP A 176 -4.95 11.13 15.92
N GLN A 177 -3.63 11.08 16.04
CA GLN A 177 -2.94 10.47 17.19
C GLN A 177 -2.66 11.43 18.37
N LYS A 178 -3.18 12.68 18.37
CA LYS A 178 -3.03 13.60 19.52
C LYS A 178 -4.31 13.99 20.26
N VAL A 179 -5.49 13.47 19.91
CA VAL A 179 -6.76 13.92 20.53
C VAL A 179 -7.66 12.78 21.04
N ILE A 180 -7.07 11.64 21.42
CA ILE A 180 -7.72 10.67 22.34
C ILE A 180 -6.88 10.57 23.63
N GLY A 181 -6.43 11.73 24.11
CA GLY A 181 -5.66 11.90 25.35
C GLY A 181 -6.21 12.96 26.29
N ASP A 182 -6.90 14.00 25.78
CA ASP A 182 -7.38 15.13 26.59
C ASP A 182 -8.83 15.50 26.27
N ALA A 183 -9.76 14.56 26.44
CA ALA A 183 -11.18 14.88 26.59
C ALA A 183 -11.59 14.59 28.04
N GLN A 184 -11.17 15.48 28.93
CA GLN A 184 -11.70 15.57 30.28
C GLN A 184 -13.15 16.05 30.19
N ALA A 185 -14.12 15.16 30.38
CA ALA A 185 -15.52 15.54 30.56
C ALA A 185 -15.67 16.26 31.92
N PRO A 186 -16.31 17.44 32.00
CA PRO A 186 -16.50 18.14 33.25
C PRO A 186 -17.70 17.57 34.01
N GLY A 187 -17.45 17.19 35.26
CA GLY A 187 -18.48 17.10 36.31
C GLY A 187 -19.05 15.71 36.55
N ASP A 188 -18.50 15.01 37.55
CA ASP A 188 -19.29 14.70 38.74
C ASP A 188 -18.40 14.37 39.94
N GLN A 189 -18.78 14.92 41.09
CA GLN A 189 -18.02 14.89 42.35
C GLN A 189 -18.35 13.66 43.20
N ARG A 190 -17.27 13.08 43.75
CA ARG A 190 -17.15 12.37 45.06
C ARG A 190 -17.79 10.99 45.20
N SER A 191 -16.91 9.98 45.34
CA SER A 191 -16.83 9.23 46.59
C SER A 191 -15.43 8.63 46.79
N THR A 192 -14.99 8.62 48.03
CA THR A 192 -13.69 8.20 48.55
C THR A 192 -13.54 6.67 48.60
N GLY A 193 -12.34 6.18 48.32
CA GLY A 193 -11.88 4.84 48.72
C GLY A 193 -11.84 3.83 47.57
N ASP A 194 -10.67 3.65 46.96
CA ASP A 194 -9.90 2.41 47.11
C ASP A 194 -8.66 2.44 46.21
N ALA A 195 -7.51 2.29 46.86
CA ALA A 195 -6.25 1.99 46.22
C ALA A 195 -6.30 0.55 45.69
N ASN A 196 -6.83 0.36 44.47
CA ASN A 196 -6.61 -0.83 43.63
C ASN A 196 -7.25 -0.63 42.25
N ALA A 197 -6.55 0.08 41.36
CA ALA A 197 -6.82 0.04 39.92
C ALA A 197 -5.52 0.18 39.11
N THR A 198 -4.46 -0.49 39.57
CA THR A 198 -3.39 -0.96 38.69
C THR A 198 -3.80 -2.35 38.17
N ALA A 199 -3.66 -2.56 36.86
CA ALA A 199 -3.92 -3.81 36.12
C ALA A 199 -5.35 -4.02 35.58
N ALA A 200 -5.75 -3.20 34.61
CA ALA A 200 -6.77 -3.58 33.63
C ALA A 200 -6.12 -3.71 32.23
N ASN A 201 -5.89 -4.97 31.84
CA ASN A 201 -5.82 -5.47 30.47
C ASN A 201 -4.55 -5.21 29.60
N GLN A 202 -3.36 -5.50 30.12
CA GLN A 202 -2.20 -5.78 29.27
C GLN A 202 -2.04 -7.31 29.11
N GLN A 203 -2.77 -7.88 28.15
CA GLN A 203 -2.44 -9.20 27.60
C GLN A 203 -0.95 -9.21 27.22
N PRO A 204 -0.15 -10.26 27.54
CA PRO A 204 1.24 -10.31 27.15
C PRO A 204 1.35 -10.24 25.62
N ARG A 205 1.79 -9.10 25.08
CA ARG A 205 2.02 -8.95 23.63
C ARG A 205 3.19 -9.83 23.22
N ASP A 206 2.99 -10.66 22.20
CA ASP A 206 4.06 -11.46 21.59
C ASP A 206 5.19 -10.51 21.13
N PRO A 207 6.47 -10.80 21.46
CA PRO A 207 7.59 -9.93 21.12
C PRO A 207 7.76 -9.71 19.62
N LEU A 208 7.32 -10.66 18.78
CA LEU A 208 7.38 -10.53 17.32
C LEU A 208 6.55 -9.35 16.82
N HIS A 209 5.44 -9.00 17.49
CA HIS A 209 4.65 -7.84 17.07
C HIS A 209 5.44 -6.54 17.20
N ARG A 210 6.10 -6.31 18.36
CA ARG A 210 6.93 -5.11 18.56
C ARG A 210 8.10 -5.07 17.58
N GLN A 211 8.76 -6.21 17.35
CA GLN A 211 9.88 -6.29 16.43
C GLN A 211 9.45 -6.02 14.97
N ALA A 212 8.29 -6.52 14.57
CA ALA A 212 7.71 -6.21 13.27
C ALA A 212 7.38 -4.71 13.13
N GLU A 213 6.78 -4.09 14.15
CA GLU A 213 6.52 -2.63 14.13
C GLU A 213 7.82 -1.82 13.97
N GLU A 214 8.88 -2.18 14.70
CA GLU A 214 10.18 -1.52 14.58
C GLU A 214 10.82 -1.72 13.20
N ALA A 215 10.78 -2.94 12.67
CA ALA A 215 11.31 -3.26 11.36
C ALA A 215 10.53 -2.55 10.23
N VAL A 216 9.21 -2.50 10.33
CA VAL A 216 8.36 -1.75 9.40
C VAL A 216 8.61 -0.25 9.51
N ARG A 217 8.81 0.31 10.71
CA ARG A 217 9.21 1.72 10.84
C ARG A 217 10.51 2.04 10.11
N ARG A 218 11.50 1.14 10.19
CA ARG A 218 12.77 1.29 9.44
C ARG A 218 12.53 1.20 7.93
N LEU A 219 11.68 0.29 7.48
CA LEU A 219 11.26 0.18 6.08
C LEU A 219 10.56 1.46 5.61
N GLU A 220 9.60 2.00 6.37
CA GLU A 220 8.90 3.23 6.00
C GLU A 220 9.86 4.41 5.91
N GLN A 221 10.80 4.52 6.86
CA GLN A 221 11.85 5.55 6.84
C GLN A 221 12.76 5.44 5.61
N SER A 222 13.15 4.23 5.19
CA SER A 222 13.96 4.04 3.98
C SER A 222 13.19 4.40 2.71
N LEU A 223 11.86 4.30 2.74
CA LEU A 223 10.94 4.75 1.70
C LEU A 223 10.57 6.25 1.81
N GLY A 224 11.11 6.98 2.79
CA GLY A 224 10.78 8.39 3.03
C GLY A 224 9.34 8.63 3.49
N ARG A 225 8.74 7.65 4.17
CA ARG A 225 7.35 7.67 4.66
C ARG A 225 7.29 7.71 6.18
N GLU A 226 6.20 8.29 6.69
CA GLU A 226 5.78 8.09 8.08
C GLU A 226 4.98 6.80 8.21
N TYR A 227 4.94 6.26 9.43
CA TYR A 227 4.21 5.04 9.76
C TYR A 227 2.70 5.31 9.81
N ASP A 228 1.93 4.59 9.01
CA ASP A 228 0.47 4.75 8.85
C ASP A 228 -0.31 3.45 9.17
N ASP A 229 -1.62 3.46 8.92
CA ASP A 229 -2.48 2.30 9.20
C ASP A 229 -2.13 1.07 8.35
N ASN A 230 -1.64 1.26 7.12
CA ASN A 230 -1.15 0.14 6.31
C ASN A 230 0.18 -0.37 6.85
N SER A 231 1.04 0.51 7.37
CA SER A 231 2.25 0.09 8.10
C SER A 231 1.89 -0.77 9.32
N ALA A 232 0.82 -0.42 10.05
CA ALA A 232 0.33 -1.22 11.17
C ALA A 232 -0.19 -2.61 10.75
N ARG A 233 -0.96 -2.69 9.65
CA ARG A 233 -1.40 -3.97 9.09
C ARG A 233 -0.22 -4.82 8.62
N LEU A 234 0.72 -4.20 7.90
CA LEU A 234 1.95 -4.84 7.45
C LEU A 234 2.75 -5.42 8.63
N ALA A 235 2.91 -4.66 9.72
CA ALA A 235 3.59 -5.10 10.92
C ALA A 235 2.88 -6.28 11.60
N ALA A 236 1.57 -6.20 11.80
CA ALA A 236 0.79 -7.25 12.45
C ALA A 236 0.81 -8.55 11.63
N SER A 237 0.62 -8.46 10.31
CA SER A 237 0.68 -9.59 9.38
C SER A 237 2.10 -10.18 9.29
N SER A 238 3.14 -9.35 9.32
CA SER A 238 4.54 -9.80 9.37
C SER A 238 4.87 -10.57 10.65
N ALA A 239 4.35 -10.12 11.80
CA ALA A 239 4.52 -10.80 13.07
C ALA A 239 3.85 -12.18 13.10
N TYR A 240 2.62 -12.26 12.58
CA TYR A 240 1.91 -13.52 12.40
C TYR A 240 2.68 -14.47 11.48
N LEU A 241 3.10 -14.01 10.30
CA LEU A 241 3.84 -14.80 9.33
C LEU A 241 5.16 -15.34 9.87
N ALA A 242 5.90 -14.50 10.62
CA ALA A 242 7.13 -14.94 11.29
C ALA A 242 6.85 -16.13 12.21
N LYS A 243 5.84 -16.00 13.09
CA LYS A 243 5.48 -17.06 14.04
C LYS A 243 5.04 -18.34 13.35
N GLU A 244 4.20 -18.20 12.32
CA GLU A 244 3.68 -19.31 11.50
C GLU A 244 4.81 -20.09 10.82
N ASN A 245 5.85 -19.39 10.38
CA ASN A 245 7.01 -19.98 9.72
C ASN A 245 8.16 -20.32 10.69
N GLY A 246 7.90 -20.30 12.00
CA GLY A 246 8.86 -20.73 13.03
C GLY A 246 10.03 -19.76 13.24
N LEU A 247 9.91 -18.51 12.79
CA LEU A 247 10.83 -17.45 13.18
C LEU A 247 10.59 -17.10 14.66
N THR A 248 11.69 -16.86 15.36
CA THR A 248 11.71 -16.57 16.81
C THR A 248 12.00 -15.10 17.09
N ARG A 249 12.51 -14.37 16.11
CA ARG A 249 12.66 -12.91 16.11
C ARG A 249 12.50 -12.34 14.70
N ILE A 250 12.29 -11.04 14.61
CA ILE A 250 12.25 -10.28 13.35
C ILE A 250 13.33 -9.22 13.40
N ASP A 251 14.34 -9.36 12.54
CA ASP A 251 15.44 -8.39 12.41
C ASP A 251 15.13 -7.38 11.29
N HIS A 252 14.56 -7.88 10.17
CA HIS A 252 14.21 -7.06 9.02
C HIS A 252 12.82 -7.39 8.46
N VAL A 253 12.16 -6.35 7.94
CA VAL A 253 11.02 -6.44 7.04
C VAL A 253 11.40 -5.66 5.79
N VAL A 254 11.42 -6.32 4.63
CA VAL A 254 11.87 -5.73 3.36
C VAL A 254 10.88 -6.07 2.25
N LEU A 255 10.90 -5.26 1.19
CA LEU A 255 10.06 -5.47 0.00
C LEU A 255 10.87 -6.16 -1.11
N SER A 256 10.20 -6.90 -1.99
CA SER A 256 10.83 -7.43 -3.20
C SER A 256 11.37 -6.31 -4.07
N GLU A 257 12.53 -6.55 -4.68
CA GLU A 257 13.00 -5.79 -5.83
C GLU A 257 12.44 -6.40 -7.12
N SER A 258 12.39 -5.62 -8.20
CA SER A 258 11.99 -6.15 -9.50
C SER A 258 12.97 -7.21 -9.98
N TYR A 259 12.52 -8.45 -10.12
CA TYR A 259 13.34 -9.56 -10.63
C TYR A 259 12.49 -10.61 -11.35
N LYS A 260 12.82 -10.87 -12.62
CA LYS A 260 12.07 -11.78 -13.52
C LYS A 260 10.57 -11.44 -13.54
N SER A 261 9.73 -12.32 -13.00
CA SER A 261 8.27 -12.17 -12.96
C SER A 261 7.78 -11.54 -11.65
N VAL A 262 8.67 -11.20 -10.71
CA VAL A 262 8.33 -10.58 -9.43
C VAL A 262 8.52 -9.07 -9.56
N ARG A 263 7.47 -8.30 -9.25
CA ARG A 263 7.49 -6.84 -9.29
C ARG A 263 8.13 -6.27 -8.01
N GLN A 264 8.66 -5.06 -8.12
CA GLN A 264 9.09 -4.30 -6.95
C GLN A 264 7.90 -4.10 -6.00
N GLY A 265 8.09 -4.39 -4.71
CA GLY A 265 7.03 -4.23 -3.71
C GLY A 265 5.94 -5.31 -3.71
N GLU A 266 5.94 -6.24 -4.67
CA GLU A 266 4.94 -7.31 -4.77
C GLU A 266 4.89 -8.18 -3.51
N ASN A 267 6.05 -8.55 -2.99
CA ASN A 267 6.19 -9.39 -1.81
C ASN A 267 6.86 -8.63 -0.68
N VAL A 268 6.42 -8.92 0.54
CA VAL A 268 7.11 -8.54 1.77
C VAL A 268 7.82 -9.77 2.34
N PHE A 269 9.07 -9.58 2.75
CA PHE A 269 9.90 -10.60 3.39
C PHE A 269 10.14 -10.23 4.84
N VAL A 270 9.99 -11.20 5.73
CA VAL A 270 10.29 -11.11 7.15
C VAL A 270 11.52 -11.98 7.41
N VAL A 271 12.57 -11.39 7.99
CA VAL A 271 13.89 -12.01 8.08
C VAL A 271 14.37 -12.08 9.52
N GLU A 272 14.84 -13.25 9.92
CA GLU A 272 15.63 -13.52 11.13
C GLU A 272 17.10 -13.70 10.71
N GLY A 273 17.99 -12.82 11.18
CA GLY A 273 19.39 -12.75 10.80
C GLY A 273 19.74 -11.53 9.94
N ALA A 274 21.02 -11.37 9.63
CA ALA A 274 21.48 -10.29 8.74
C ALA A 274 21.15 -10.61 7.27
N LEU A 275 20.75 -9.60 6.49
CA LEU A 275 20.35 -9.79 5.08
C LEU A 275 21.46 -10.39 4.19
N ASN A 276 22.72 -10.20 4.55
CA ASN A 276 23.89 -10.73 3.84
C ASN A 276 24.44 -12.04 4.44
N ASP A 277 23.82 -12.58 5.47
CA ASP A 277 24.18 -13.87 6.06
C ASP A 277 23.45 -15.00 5.33
N PRO A 278 24.14 -15.96 4.70
CA PRO A 278 23.47 -17.09 4.03
C PRO A 278 22.67 -18.00 4.98
N ALA A 279 22.88 -17.91 6.29
CA ALA A 279 22.14 -18.67 7.30
C ALA A 279 20.88 -17.96 7.82
N HIS A 280 20.51 -16.79 7.27
CA HIS A 280 19.27 -16.13 7.66
C HIS A 280 18.05 -17.02 7.38
N LYS A 281 17.01 -16.89 8.22
CA LYS A 281 15.71 -17.49 7.95
C LYS A 281 14.79 -16.39 7.41
N MET A 282 13.94 -16.75 6.46
CA MET A 282 12.96 -15.82 5.94
C MET A 282 11.61 -16.49 5.72
N ALA A 283 10.56 -15.69 5.85
CA ALA A 283 9.23 -15.98 5.36
C ALA A 283 8.78 -14.83 4.46
N HIS A 284 7.86 -15.09 3.54
CA HIS A 284 7.31 -14.04 2.69
C HIS A 284 5.80 -14.22 2.46
N MET A 285 5.14 -13.12 2.13
CA MET A 285 3.76 -13.10 1.63
C MET A 285 3.62 -11.98 0.61
N LYS A 286 2.51 -11.95 -0.13
CA LYS A 286 2.20 -10.78 -0.95
C LYS A 286 1.98 -9.57 -0.05
N THR A 287 2.54 -8.43 -0.43
CA THR A 287 2.35 -7.17 0.31
C THR A 287 0.87 -6.80 0.39
N ASN A 288 0.10 -7.12 -0.66
CA ASN A 288 -1.36 -6.92 -0.66
C ASN A 288 -2.07 -7.75 0.41
N ASP A 289 -1.70 -9.03 0.59
CA ASP A 289 -2.29 -9.88 1.61
C ASP A 289 -2.00 -9.32 3.00
N ALA A 290 -0.78 -8.81 3.20
CA ALA A 290 -0.34 -8.21 4.45
C ALA A 290 -1.16 -6.98 4.86
N ILE A 291 -1.47 -6.09 3.91
CA ILE A 291 -2.20 -4.84 4.17
C ILE A 291 -3.73 -4.96 4.03
N ALA A 292 -4.21 -6.06 3.44
CA ALA A 292 -5.65 -6.36 3.35
C ALA A 292 -6.20 -6.89 4.67
N GLN A 293 -5.37 -7.60 5.46
CA GLN A 293 -5.80 -8.15 6.73
C GLN A 293 -5.88 -7.07 7.83
N PRO A 294 -7.01 -6.96 8.56
CA PRO A 294 -7.12 -6.07 9.71
C PRO A 294 -6.10 -6.42 10.81
N VAL A 295 -5.61 -5.39 11.51
CA VAL A 295 -4.59 -5.55 12.57
C VAL A 295 -5.09 -6.52 13.64
N GLU A 296 -6.34 -6.37 14.07
CA GLU A 296 -6.97 -7.17 15.12
C GLU A 296 -6.99 -8.65 14.76
N GLN A 297 -7.22 -8.97 13.47
CA GLN A 297 -7.26 -10.33 12.98
C GLN A 297 -5.86 -10.97 13.00
N SER A 298 -4.84 -10.28 12.47
CA SER A 298 -3.45 -10.79 12.50
C SER A 298 -2.95 -10.98 13.94
N LEU A 299 -3.30 -10.06 14.85
CA LEU A 299 -2.90 -10.17 16.25
C LEU A 299 -3.62 -11.31 16.99
N ALA A 300 -4.91 -11.52 16.73
CA ALA A 300 -5.65 -12.65 17.30
C ALA A 300 -5.05 -14.00 16.84
N GLN A 301 -4.67 -14.10 15.55
CA GLN A 301 -4.01 -15.28 15.01
C GLN A 301 -2.60 -15.49 15.60
N LEU A 302 -1.82 -14.42 15.78
CA LEU A 302 -0.51 -14.48 16.42
C LEU A 302 -0.61 -14.99 17.87
N GLN A 303 -1.61 -14.51 18.62
CA GLN A 303 -1.85 -14.94 20.00
C GLN A 303 -2.24 -16.42 20.08
N SER A 304 -3.20 -16.87 19.28
CA SER A 304 -3.66 -18.26 19.29
C SER A 304 -2.55 -19.25 18.92
N LEU A 305 -1.68 -18.87 17.97
CA LEU A 305 -0.53 -19.67 17.58
C LEU A 305 0.51 -19.75 18.71
N GLY A 306 0.77 -18.62 19.40
CA GLY A 306 1.67 -18.59 20.55
C GLY A 306 1.18 -19.39 21.75
N GLU A 307 -0.13 -19.45 22.00
CA GLU A 307 -0.73 -20.30 23.04
C GLU A 307 -0.62 -21.79 22.69
N THR A 308 -0.92 -22.15 21.44
CA THR A 308 -0.84 -23.53 20.96
C THR A 308 0.58 -24.09 21.09
N GLN A 309 1.59 -23.32 20.66
CA GLN A 309 2.99 -23.72 20.79
C GLN A 309 3.43 -23.90 22.25
N ARG A 310 3.00 -23.01 23.16
CA ARG A 310 3.29 -23.13 24.59
C ARG A 310 2.71 -24.40 25.21
N GLN A 311 1.47 -24.74 24.87
CA GLN A 311 0.81 -25.96 25.36
C GLN A 311 1.48 -27.24 24.84
N GLN A 312 1.90 -27.27 23.58
CA GLN A 312 2.64 -28.42 23.03
C GLN A 312 4.00 -28.59 23.72
N GLN A 313 4.70 -27.48 23.98
CA GLN A 313 6.01 -27.53 24.63
C GLN A 313 5.93 -27.99 26.09
N SER A 314 4.89 -27.58 26.83
CA SER A 314 4.65 -28.08 28.20
C SER A 314 4.34 -29.57 28.23
N GLN A 315 3.50 -30.07 27.31
CA GLN A 315 3.18 -31.50 27.22
C GLN A 315 4.41 -32.37 26.88
N GLN A 316 5.28 -31.89 25.98
CA GLN A 316 6.53 -32.59 25.66
C GLN A 316 7.49 -32.65 26.86
N GLN A 317 7.60 -31.56 27.63
CA GLN A 317 8.42 -31.55 28.84
C GLN A 317 7.88 -32.51 29.90
N GLU A 318 6.57 -32.60 30.09
CA GLU A 318 5.95 -33.55 31.02
C GLU A 318 6.22 -35.00 30.61
N GLN A 319 6.07 -35.34 29.32
CA GLN A 319 6.37 -36.69 28.82
C GLN A 319 7.84 -37.08 28.98
N GLN A 320 8.78 -36.15 28.75
CA GLN A 320 10.22 -36.41 28.97
C GLN A 320 10.56 -36.56 30.46
N ARG A 321 9.84 -35.85 31.33
CA ARG A 321 10.01 -35.96 32.77
C ARG A 321 9.50 -37.30 33.29
N ASP A 322 8.36 -37.79 32.80
CA ASP A 322 7.84 -39.11 33.21
C ASP A 322 8.71 -40.28 32.71
N GLN A 323 9.31 -40.19 31.51
CA GLN A 323 10.22 -41.22 31.02
C GLN A 323 11.54 -41.30 31.80
N SER A 324 12.00 -40.19 32.39
CA SER A 324 13.24 -40.15 33.18
C SER A 324 13.08 -40.59 34.63
N ILE A 325 11.86 -40.80 35.12
CA ILE A 325 11.56 -41.22 36.51
C ILE A 325 11.38 -42.75 36.65
N THR A 326 11.38 -43.53 35.56
CA THR A 326 11.23 -45.00 35.65
C THR A 326 12.53 -45.64 36.16
N PRO A 327 12.57 -46.25 37.37
CA PRO A 327 13.79 -46.90 37.87
C PRO A 327 14.08 -48.19 37.08
N PRO A 328 15.36 -48.58 36.88
CA PRO A 328 15.66 -49.84 36.23
C PRO A 328 15.11 -51.03 37.05
N PRO A 329 14.64 -52.10 36.39
CA PRO A 329 14.11 -53.26 37.10
C PRO A 329 15.22 -53.89 37.96
N ARG A 330 14.92 -54.04 39.25
CA ARG A 330 15.81 -54.68 40.24
C ARG A 330 15.93 -56.16 39.87
N MET A 331 17.09 -56.60 39.39
CA MET A 331 17.37 -58.01 39.18
C MET A 331 17.40 -58.75 40.54
N VAL A 332 16.70 -59.88 40.59
CA VAL A 332 16.52 -60.77 41.75
C VAL A 332 17.67 -61.75 41.85
#